data_AF-A0A517XYP2-F1
#
_entry.id   AF-A0A517XYP2-F1
#
_cell.length_a   1.000
_cell.length_b   1.000
_cell.length_c   1.000
_cell.angle_alpha   90.00
_cell.angle_beta   90.00
_cell.angle_gamma   90.00
#
_symmetry.space_group_name_H-M   'P 1'
#
loop_
_entity.id
_entity.type
_entity.pdbx_description
1 polymer ?
#
loop_
_entity_poly.entity_id
_entity_poly.type
_entity_poly.pdbx_seq_one_letter_code
_entity_poly.pdbx_strand_id
1 'polypeptide(L)'
;MRTSRITMRVLAALALWAGFGVVAAQPPTVEKVLEVKPRQPGVNVTTPAPDQVARYRLDPIPNPKTPGQNMGYVVRDGDGRPVRQLVSHDGKGYNVVAFYLNGQEAYREFYPPSPSEPYQFRWLGANGGKWGVDRDRDGKIDEWLVISPEEVSQELLAAVLTGDAKRLDALLATEESLKGHGLQPAELARIKEKTAGAAKRLADAAQKLQLSPEARWVHLELGVPNTTPQDAFGGKDDLVVHRNGTVLIEDKGKTHFLQTGELVQVGRSWKVVEGPSVGPGVVSADGGPSNGAGPVVTDGIRELVNQLDQIDKSAPNPPVQPALGEYYGRRAAVLEQIVQKLDPTQQADWTRLLIDSLSAATEGGAAESASHKRFQQWNHQLSKLGPQNPLFAYSSFRLLVAENGMALAGAKTGPELQKVQDAWRLNLENFVKAHPTADDAGEAVLRLGMANEFLGKDGEPKAKEWYTTLTTTYKSHPHAAKAAGAVRRLDSEGKALELSGTTLQGQPFSAASLGGKAVAVYYWASWSTTLADDARKLRDLEKTFGPKGLAVVTVCLDDDAKAAVQAVQSAQLPGVVLHAPGGLDRSPLAAGYGIMVVPHILLTGKDGKVTNRNAQIATLEDELRRLLP
;
A
#
# COMPACT_ATOMS: atom_id res chain seq x y z
N MET A 1 -41.55 28.74 -47.92
CA MET A 1 -40.44 29.13 -47.01
C MET A 1 -40.22 27.99 -46.03
N ARG A 2 -38.95 27.60 -45.85
CA ARG A 2 -38.50 26.30 -45.36
C ARG A 2 -38.74 26.09 -43.86
N THR A 3 -39.39 24.97 -43.55
CA THR A 3 -39.32 24.26 -42.26
C THR A 3 -38.21 23.22 -42.35
N SER A 4 -37.17 23.34 -41.52
CA SER A 4 -36.07 22.37 -41.48
C SER A 4 -36.30 21.39 -40.33
N ARG A 5 -36.68 20.16 -40.66
CA ARG A 5 -36.71 19.00 -39.76
C ARG A 5 -35.27 18.53 -39.52
N ILE A 6 -34.88 18.43 -38.26
CA ILE A 6 -33.65 17.78 -37.82
C ILE A 6 -33.89 16.27 -37.92
N THR A 7 -33.31 15.65 -38.95
CA THR A 7 -33.37 14.20 -39.16
C THR A 7 -32.35 13.49 -38.28
N MET A 8 -32.88 12.77 -37.29
CA MET A 8 -32.22 11.74 -36.50
C MET A 8 -31.73 10.63 -37.47
N ARG A 9 -30.42 10.51 -37.69
CA ARG A 9 -29.83 9.36 -38.39
C ARG A 9 -29.45 8.31 -37.35
N VAL A 10 -30.41 7.45 -37.04
CA VAL A 10 -30.18 6.13 -36.47
C VAL A 10 -29.41 5.31 -37.52
N LEU A 11 -28.11 5.09 -37.30
CA LEU A 11 -27.34 4.09 -38.04
C LEU A 11 -27.61 2.73 -37.40
N ALA A 12 -28.76 2.15 -37.77
CA ALA A 12 -29.03 0.73 -37.61
C ALA A 12 -28.20 -0.03 -38.66
N ALA A 13 -26.99 -0.43 -38.29
CA ALA A 13 -26.30 -1.51 -38.99
C ALA A 13 -26.79 -2.83 -38.38
N LEU A 14 -27.72 -3.47 -39.08
CA LEU A 14 -28.23 -4.82 -38.82
C LEU A 14 -27.10 -5.81 -38.54
N ALA A 15 -26.93 -6.20 -37.27
CA ALA A 15 -26.19 -7.40 -36.89
C ALA A 15 -27.04 -8.63 -37.19
N LEU A 16 -27.02 -9.09 -38.44
CA LEU A 16 -27.63 -10.34 -38.86
C LEU A 16 -26.55 -11.43 -38.87
N TRP A 17 -26.24 -12.03 -37.71
CA TRP A 17 -25.43 -13.24 -37.64
C TRP A 17 -26.17 -14.30 -36.83
N ALA A 18 -27.04 -15.01 -37.54
CA ALA A 18 -27.48 -16.35 -37.16
C ALA A 18 -26.25 -17.27 -37.04
N GLY A 19 -26.26 -18.14 -36.04
CA GLY A 19 -25.10 -18.86 -35.55
C GLY A 19 -24.29 -19.61 -36.60
N PHE A 20 -22.97 -19.64 -36.38
CA PHE A 20 -22.13 -20.72 -36.88
C PHE A 20 -22.47 -21.97 -36.08
N GLY A 21 -23.57 -22.63 -36.43
CA GLY A 21 -23.84 -23.99 -36.00
C GLY A 21 -22.78 -24.92 -36.60
N VAL A 22 -22.13 -25.73 -35.78
CA VAL A 22 -21.31 -26.85 -36.27
C VAL A 22 -22.26 -27.94 -36.78
N VAL A 23 -22.82 -27.76 -37.98
CA VAL A 23 -23.49 -28.81 -38.73
C VAL A 23 -22.63 -29.07 -39.96
N ALA A 24 -21.70 -30.03 -39.87
CA ALA A 24 -20.90 -30.57 -40.98
C ALA A 24 -20.55 -29.58 -42.12
N ALA A 25 -20.21 -28.34 -41.75
CA ALA A 25 -20.08 -27.23 -42.70
C ALA A 25 -18.62 -27.15 -43.15
N GLN A 26 -18.43 -26.81 -44.43
CA GLN A 26 -17.11 -26.53 -44.98
C GLN A 26 -16.32 -25.56 -44.08
N PRO A 27 -14.99 -25.71 -43.96
CA PRO A 27 -14.16 -24.78 -43.21
C PRO A 27 -14.40 -23.33 -43.68
N PRO A 28 -14.41 -22.32 -42.79
CA PRO A 28 -14.61 -20.93 -43.19
C PRO A 28 -13.45 -20.48 -44.09
N THR A 29 -13.69 -19.53 -44.99
CA THR A 29 -12.58 -18.97 -45.80
C THR A 29 -11.72 -18.01 -44.96
N VAL A 30 -10.48 -17.76 -45.41
CA VAL A 30 -9.56 -16.81 -44.76
C VAL A 30 -10.18 -15.43 -44.66
N GLU A 31 -10.80 -14.96 -45.76
CA GLU A 31 -11.48 -13.66 -45.84
C GLU A 31 -12.57 -13.57 -44.77
N LYS A 32 -13.38 -14.63 -44.63
CA LYS A 32 -14.50 -14.63 -43.68
C LYS A 32 -14.04 -14.57 -42.23
N VAL A 33 -12.91 -15.19 -41.91
CA VAL A 33 -12.31 -15.13 -40.57
C VAL A 33 -11.70 -13.74 -40.31
N LEU A 34 -11.08 -13.12 -41.32
CA LEU A 34 -10.47 -11.79 -41.21
C LEU A 34 -11.49 -10.64 -41.15
N GLU A 35 -12.72 -10.84 -41.64
CA GLU A 35 -13.83 -9.87 -41.48
C GLU A 35 -14.21 -9.63 -40.01
N VAL A 36 -13.93 -10.59 -39.12
CA VAL A 36 -14.22 -10.46 -37.70
C VAL A 36 -13.33 -9.34 -37.13
N LYS A 37 -13.92 -8.36 -36.44
CA LYS A 37 -13.19 -7.26 -35.80
C LYS A 37 -13.39 -7.31 -34.27
N PRO A 38 -12.44 -6.77 -33.48
CA PRO A 38 -12.64 -6.65 -32.04
C PRO A 38 -13.92 -5.85 -31.78
N ARG A 39 -14.76 -6.32 -30.85
CA ARG A 39 -15.95 -5.60 -30.41
C ARG A 39 -15.60 -4.38 -29.57
N GLN A 40 -14.57 -4.50 -28.74
CA GLN A 40 -14.09 -3.38 -27.95
C GLN A 40 -13.24 -2.43 -28.82
N PRO A 41 -13.44 -1.11 -28.70
CA PRO A 41 -12.68 -0.14 -29.48
C PRO A 41 -11.23 -0.04 -28.99
N GLY A 42 -10.35 0.49 -29.85
CA GLY A 42 -8.97 0.82 -29.47
C GLY A 42 -8.02 -0.37 -29.27
N VAL A 43 -8.44 -1.59 -29.61
CA VAL A 43 -7.59 -2.79 -29.53
C VAL A 43 -6.61 -2.84 -30.70
N ASN A 44 -5.32 -2.90 -30.41
CA ASN A 44 -4.28 -3.03 -31.41
C ASN A 44 -4.12 -4.50 -31.85
N VAL A 45 -4.46 -4.79 -33.10
CA VAL A 45 -4.40 -6.12 -33.70
C VAL A 45 -3.88 -6.03 -35.13
N THR A 46 -3.28 -7.10 -35.62
CA THR A 46 -2.88 -7.20 -37.02
C THR A 46 -4.13 -7.09 -37.91
N THR A 47 -4.18 -6.03 -38.72
CA THR A 47 -5.20 -5.81 -39.74
C THR A 47 -4.53 -5.94 -41.11
N PRO A 48 -4.73 -7.07 -41.82
CA PRO A 48 -4.08 -7.28 -43.12
C PRO A 48 -4.56 -6.26 -44.15
N ALA A 49 -3.63 -5.77 -44.97
CA ALA A 49 -4.01 -5.00 -46.15
C ALA A 49 -4.70 -5.93 -47.18
N PRO A 50 -5.67 -5.43 -47.98
CA PRO A 50 -6.44 -6.29 -48.90
C PRO A 50 -5.58 -7.11 -49.87
N ASP A 51 -4.45 -6.57 -50.32
CA ASP A 51 -3.48 -7.19 -51.22
C ASP A 51 -2.63 -8.29 -50.54
N GLN A 52 -2.59 -8.31 -49.22
CA GLN A 52 -1.84 -9.30 -48.44
C GLN A 52 -2.65 -10.57 -48.16
N VAL A 53 -3.98 -10.51 -48.20
CA VAL A 53 -4.89 -11.61 -47.81
C VAL A 53 -4.63 -12.89 -48.59
N ALA A 54 -4.23 -12.80 -49.87
CA ALA A 54 -3.91 -13.98 -50.69
C ALA A 54 -2.72 -14.81 -50.17
N ARG A 55 -1.88 -14.25 -49.29
CA ARG A 55 -0.73 -14.94 -48.67
C ARG A 55 -1.10 -15.63 -47.36
N TYR A 56 -2.31 -15.43 -46.88
CA TYR A 56 -2.76 -15.93 -45.59
C TYR A 56 -3.34 -17.32 -45.79
N ARG A 57 -3.16 -18.18 -44.78
CA ARG A 57 -3.63 -19.56 -44.80
C ARG A 57 -4.50 -19.86 -43.59
N LEU A 58 -5.43 -20.78 -43.77
CA LEU A 58 -6.27 -21.29 -42.71
C LEU A 58 -5.78 -22.67 -42.30
N ASP A 59 -5.30 -22.78 -41.06
CA ASP A 59 -4.88 -24.06 -40.50
C ASP A 59 -5.94 -24.58 -39.51
N PRO A 60 -6.33 -25.86 -39.56
CA PRO A 60 -7.21 -26.45 -38.58
C PRO A 60 -6.54 -26.57 -37.20
N ILE A 61 -7.34 -26.46 -36.15
CA ILE A 61 -6.90 -26.67 -34.76
C ILE A 61 -7.44 -28.04 -34.31
N PRO A 62 -6.58 -29.05 -34.11
CA PRO A 62 -7.01 -30.38 -33.68
C PRO A 62 -7.71 -30.34 -32.32
N ASN A 63 -8.78 -31.12 -32.15
CA ASN A 63 -9.46 -31.28 -30.88
C ASN A 63 -8.72 -32.34 -30.03
N PRO A 64 -8.11 -31.98 -28.88
CA PRO A 64 -7.38 -32.94 -28.06
C PRO A 64 -8.29 -33.97 -27.38
N LYS A 65 -9.60 -33.69 -27.27
CA LYS A 65 -10.58 -34.59 -26.66
C LYS A 65 -11.18 -35.60 -27.65
N THR A 66 -11.11 -35.30 -28.94
CA THR A 66 -11.75 -36.11 -30.00
C THR A 66 -10.81 -36.24 -31.20
N PRO A 67 -9.93 -37.26 -31.23
CA PRO A 67 -8.97 -37.46 -32.31
C PRO A 67 -9.66 -37.50 -33.69
N GLY A 68 -9.08 -36.80 -34.67
CA GLY A 68 -9.64 -36.70 -36.03
C GLY A 68 -10.69 -35.60 -36.22
N GLN A 69 -11.10 -34.91 -35.16
CA GLN A 69 -11.94 -33.71 -35.26
C GLN A 69 -11.14 -32.44 -34.98
N ASN A 70 -11.55 -31.34 -35.60
CA ASN A 70 -10.99 -30.01 -35.34
C ASN A 70 -11.91 -29.27 -34.37
N MET A 71 -11.33 -28.56 -33.41
CA MET A 71 -12.06 -27.69 -32.50
C MET A 71 -12.09 -26.23 -32.98
N GLY A 72 -11.43 -25.91 -34.10
CA GLY A 72 -11.32 -24.54 -34.56
C GLY A 72 -10.41 -24.37 -35.76
N TYR A 73 -10.16 -23.12 -36.11
CA TYR A 73 -9.25 -22.73 -37.17
C TYR A 73 -8.41 -21.51 -36.75
N VAL A 74 -7.19 -21.44 -37.26
CA VAL A 74 -6.30 -20.29 -37.11
C VAL A 74 -5.89 -19.79 -38.48
N VAL A 75 -6.12 -18.51 -38.74
CA VAL A 75 -5.56 -17.80 -39.88
C VAL A 75 -4.14 -17.38 -39.54
N ARG A 76 -3.20 -17.70 -40.43
CA ARG A 76 -1.80 -17.29 -40.35
C ARG A 76 -1.40 -16.44 -41.55
N ASP A 77 -0.48 -15.51 -41.33
CA ASP A 77 0.12 -14.70 -42.40
C ASP A 77 1.11 -15.53 -43.26
N GLY A 78 1.71 -14.86 -44.25
CA GLY A 78 2.69 -15.47 -45.16
C GLY A 78 3.94 -16.03 -44.46
N ASP A 79 4.27 -15.53 -43.27
CA ASP A 79 5.39 -16.00 -42.44
C ASP A 79 4.95 -17.12 -41.48
N GLY A 80 3.67 -17.52 -41.48
CA GLY A 80 3.12 -18.53 -40.58
C GLY A 80 2.80 -18.03 -39.18
N ARG A 81 2.79 -16.71 -38.94
CA ARG A 81 2.38 -16.15 -37.65
C ARG A 81 0.86 -16.11 -37.55
N PRO A 82 0.27 -16.45 -36.39
CA PRO A 82 -1.18 -16.37 -36.21
C PRO A 82 -1.66 -14.91 -36.26
N VAL A 83 -2.83 -14.70 -36.87
CA VAL A 83 -3.49 -13.39 -37.02
C VAL A 83 -4.90 -13.41 -36.45
N ARG A 84 -5.61 -14.54 -36.61
CA ARG A 84 -6.95 -14.73 -36.07
C ARG A 84 -7.20 -16.19 -35.74
N GLN A 85 -7.84 -16.47 -34.61
CA GLN A 85 -8.23 -17.82 -34.23
C GLN A 85 -9.69 -17.87 -33.78
N LEU A 86 -10.40 -18.90 -34.24
CA LEU A 86 -11.76 -19.24 -33.86
C LEU A 86 -11.76 -20.62 -33.22
N VAL A 87 -12.29 -20.77 -32.01
CA VAL A 87 -12.33 -22.07 -31.29
C VAL A 87 -13.74 -22.35 -30.77
N SER A 88 -14.16 -23.60 -30.87
CA SER A 88 -15.35 -24.18 -30.27
C SER A 88 -14.95 -25.23 -29.24
N HIS A 89 -15.19 -24.94 -27.96
CA HIS A 89 -14.97 -25.91 -26.87
C HIS A 89 -16.16 -26.85 -26.63
N ASP A 90 -17.35 -26.51 -27.12
CA ASP A 90 -18.59 -27.26 -26.91
C ASP A 90 -19.11 -27.98 -28.17
N GLY A 91 -18.46 -27.76 -29.31
CA GLY A 91 -18.85 -28.34 -30.60
C GLY A 91 -20.17 -27.80 -31.16
N LYS A 92 -20.71 -26.70 -30.62
CA LYS A 92 -21.98 -26.10 -31.09
C LYS A 92 -21.76 -24.87 -31.96
N GLY A 93 -20.72 -24.09 -31.64
CA GLY A 93 -20.27 -22.93 -32.42
C GLY A 93 -18.96 -22.38 -31.89
N TYR A 94 -18.35 -21.42 -32.59
CA TYR A 94 -17.15 -20.76 -32.09
C TYR A 94 -17.48 -19.95 -30.84
N ASN A 95 -16.92 -20.36 -29.72
CA ASN A 95 -17.19 -19.76 -28.42
C ASN A 95 -16.00 -18.96 -27.88
N VAL A 96 -14.89 -18.94 -28.63
CA VAL A 96 -13.72 -18.08 -28.41
C VAL A 96 -13.24 -17.51 -29.75
N VAL A 97 -12.97 -16.20 -29.77
CA VAL A 97 -12.32 -15.49 -30.88
C VAL A 97 -11.05 -14.82 -30.32
N ALA A 98 -9.89 -15.20 -30.84
CA ALA A 98 -8.59 -14.68 -30.41
C ALA A 98 -7.88 -13.91 -31.53
N PHE A 99 -7.38 -12.73 -31.20
CA PHE A 99 -6.81 -11.76 -32.11
C PHE A 99 -5.34 -11.59 -31.81
N TYR A 100 -4.52 -11.43 -32.84
CA TYR A 100 -3.07 -11.40 -32.70
C TYR A 100 -2.49 -10.09 -33.23
N LEU A 101 -1.38 -9.69 -32.64
CA LEU A 101 -0.50 -8.64 -33.13
C LEU A 101 0.90 -9.23 -33.28
N ASN A 102 1.44 -9.22 -34.51
CA ASN A 102 2.77 -9.75 -34.83
C ASN A 102 2.97 -11.21 -34.37
N GLY A 103 1.92 -12.04 -34.41
CA GLY A 103 1.97 -13.44 -34.01
C GLY A 103 1.80 -13.70 -32.50
N GLN A 104 1.73 -12.66 -31.68
CA GLN A 104 1.40 -12.79 -30.26
C GLN A 104 -0.09 -12.50 -30.04
N GLU A 105 -0.75 -13.29 -29.20
CA GLU A 105 -2.15 -13.04 -28.88
C GLU A 105 -2.27 -11.72 -28.11
N ALA A 106 -3.09 -10.82 -28.65
CA ALA A 106 -3.21 -9.44 -28.18
C ALA A 106 -4.61 -9.15 -27.63
N TYR A 107 -5.62 -9.95 -27.97
CA TYR A 107 -6.98 -9.77 -27.49
C TYR A 107 -7.82 -11.03 -27.67
N ARG A 108 -8.81 -11.25 -26.79
CA ARG A 108 -9.70 -12.42 -26.87
C ARG A 108 -11.11 -12.09 -26.41
N GLU A 109 -12.08 -12.66 -27.12
CA GLU A 109 -13.51 -12.62 -26.80
C GLU A 109 -14.04 -14.02 -26.46
N PHE A 110 -14.85 -14.12 -25.42
CA PHE A 110 -15.55 -15.35 -25.02
C PHE A 110 -17.05 -15.14 -25.10
N TYR A 111 -17.75 -16.08 -25.73
CA TYR A 111 -19.18 -15.98 -26.07
C TYR A 111 -20.17 -16.62 -25.09
N PRO A 112 -19.87 -17.78 -24.45
CA PRO A 112 -20.85 -18.45 -23.60
C PRO A 112 -21.45 -17.54 -22.52
N PRO A 113 -22.76 -17.65 -22.23
CA PRO A 113 -23.64 -18.76 -22.64
C PRO A 113 -24.31 -18.61 -24.02
N SER A 114 -24.11 -17.50 -24.75
CA SER A 114 -24.67 -17.30 -26.11
C SER A 114 -23.64 -17.60 -27.18
N PRO A 115 -24.04 -18.07 -28.38
CA PRO A 115 -23.10 -18.22 -29.50
C PRO A 115 -22.92 -16.95 -30.36
N SER A 116 -23.77 -15.92 -30.20
CA SER A 116 -23.79 -14.76 -31.11
C SER A 116 -23.16 -13.49 -30.54
N GLU A 117 -23.04 -13.39 -29.23
CA GLU A 117 -22.62 -12.18 -28.53
C GLU A 117 -21.54 -12.52 -27.49
N PRO A 118 -20.38 -11.86 -27.52
CA PRO A 118 -19.35 -12.05 -26.52
C PRO A 118 -19.80 -11.51 -25.15
N TYR A 119 -19.50 -12.27 -24.12
CA TYR A 119 -19.78 -11.98 -22.71
C TYR A 119 -18.53 -11.53 -21.95
N GLN A 120 -17.34 -11.97 -22.36
CA GLN A 120 -16.08 -11.59 -21.72
C GLN A 120 -15.03 -11.16 -22.74
N PHE A 121 -14.20 -10.21 -22.30
CA PHE A 121 -13.19 -9.57 -23.12
C PHE A 121 -11.86 -9.56 -22.38
N ARG A 122 -10.79 -9.99 -23.04
CA ARG A 122 -9.45 -10.03 -22.45
C ARG A 122 -8.46 -9.28 -23.34
N TRP A 123 -7.82 -8.27 -22.76
CA TRP A 123 -6.69 -7.56 -23.35
C TRP A 123 -5.41 -8.29 -22.95
N LEU A 124 -4.51 -8.47 -23.92
CA LEU A 124 -3.31 -9.27 -23.76
C LEU A 124 -2.11 -8.59 -24.45
N GLY A 125 -0.90 -8.89 -23.98
CA GLY A 125 0.33 -8.41 -24.60
C GLY A 125 0.37 -6.88 -24.72
N ALA A 126 0.52 -6.37 -25.94
CA ALA A 126 0.61 -4.94 -26.23
C ALA A 126 -0.67 -4.14 -25.90
N ASN A 127 -1.81 -4.80 -25.66
CA ASN A 127 -3.08 -4.15 -25.31
C ASN A 127 -3.34 -4.08 -23.80
N GLY A 128 -2.41 -4.57 -22.97
CA GLY A 128 -2.55 -4.60 -21.51
C GLY A 128 -2.90 -5.99 -20.96
N GLY A 129 -3.40 -6.04 -19.73
CA GLY A 129 -3.72 -7.25 -18.97
C GLY A 129 -5.17 -7.33 -18.47
N LYS A 130 -6.04 -6.42 -18.92
CA LYS A 130 -7.44 -6.33 -18.45
C LYS A 130 -8.30 -7.54 -18.82
N TRP A 131 -9.26 -7.86 -17.96
CA TRP A 131 -10.32 -8.82 -18.21
C TRP A 131 -11.67 -8.23 -17.77
N GLY A 132 -12.51 -7.92 -18.74
CA GLY A 132 -13.84 -7.33 -18.53
C GLY A 132 -14.98 -8.29 -18.86
N VAL A 133 -16.13 -8.05 -18.24
CA VAL A 133 -17.40 -8.76 -18.45
C VAL A 133 -18.47 -7.75 -18.84
N ASP A 134 -19.26 -8.12 -19.85
CA ASP A 134 -20.44 -7.39 -20.33
C ASP A 134 -21.66 -8.29 -20.10
N ARG A 135 -22.33 -8.03 -18.98
CA ARG A 135 -23.42 -8.84 -18.47
C ARG A 135 -24.71 -8.58 -19.23
N ASP A 136 -24.95 -7.32 -19.60
CA ASP A 136 -26.17 -6.90 -20.31
C ASP A 136 -26.04 -6.90 -21.84
N ARG A 137 -24.82 -7.11 -22.36
CA ARG A 137 -24.46 -7.25 -23.78
C ARG A 137 -24.69 -5.99 -24.61
N ASP A 138 -24.56 -4.83 -23.99
CA ASP A 138 -24.64 -3.56 -24.70
C ASP A 138 -23.31 -3.16 -25.36
N GLY A 139 -22.27 -3.99 -25.24
CA GLY A 139 -20.93 -3.76 -25.75
C GLY A 139 -20.04 -2.98 -24.80
N LYS A 140 -20.52 -2.61 -23.60
CA LYS A 140 -19.75 -1.92 -22.56
C LYS A 140 -19.40 -2.89 -21.44
N ILE A 141 -18.28 -2.63 -20.79
CA ILE A 141 -17.85 -3.44 -19.65
C ILE A 141 -18.66 -3.01 -18.43
N ASP A 142 -19.35 -3.97 -17.80
CA ASP A 142 -20.05 -3.79 -16.54
C ASP A 142 -19.13 -4.07 -15.35
N GLU A 143 -18.16 -4.97 -15.53
CA GLU A 143 -17.28 -5.41 -14.45
C GLU A 143 -15.89 -5.79 -14.96
N TRP A 144 -14.86 -5.29 -14.28
CA TRP A 144 -13.49 -5.77 -14.44
C TRP A 144 -13.17 -6.87 -13.43
N LEU A 145 -12.84 -8.07 -13.94
CA LEU A 145 -12.31 -9.19 -13.16
C LEU A 145 -10.80 -9.06 -12.92
N VAL A 146 -10.10 -8.44 -13.87
CA VAL A 146 -8.67 -8.12 -13.79
C VAL A 146 -8.47 -6.73 -14.37
N ILE A 147 -7.83 -5.84 -13.60
CA ILE A 147 -7.41 -4.51 -14.06
C ILE A 147 -6.36 -3.97 -13.08
N SER A 148 -5.23 -3.49 -13.60
CA SER A 148 -4.18 -2.85 -12.80
C SER A 148 -4.52 -1.40 -12.43
N PRO A 149 -3.82 -0.77 -11.46
CA PRO A 149 -4.06 0.64 -11.13
C PRO A 149 -3.83 1.58 -12.33
N GLU A 150 -2.79 1.30 -13.11
CA GLU A 150 -2.46 2.06 -14.33
C GLU A 150 -3.63 2.01 -15.33
N GLU A 151 -4.15 0.82 -15.59
CA GLU A 151 -5.28 0.61 -16.49
C GLU A 151 -6.60 1.16 -15.93
N VAL A 152 -6.83 1.11 -14.60
CA VAL A 152 -7.96 1.81 -13.95
C VAL A 152 -7.89 3.29 -14.27
N SER A 153 -6.71 3.91 -14.15
CA SER A 153 -6.54 5.34 -14.38
C SER A 153 -6.75 5.75 -15.84
N GLN A 154 -6.41 4.89 -16.80
CA GLN A 154 -6.70 5.07 -18.22
C GLN A 154 -8.21 5.00 -18.51
N GLU A 155 -8.90 4.01 -17.95
CA GLU A 155 -10.37 3.90 -18.08
C GLU A 155 -11.09 5.07 -17.40
N LEU A 156 -10.56 5.54 -16.27
CA LEU A 156 -11.08 6.69 -15.55
C LEU A 156 -10.94 7.99 -16.37
N LEU A 157 -9.78 8.20 -17.00
CA LEU A 157 -9.58 9.32 -17.93
C LEU A 157 -10.55 9.22 -19.12
N ALA A 158 -10.71 8.03 -19.70
CA ALA A 158 -11.64 7.83 -20.79
C ALA A 158 -13.10 8.08 -20.39
N ALA A 159 -13.49 7.74 -19.15
CA ALA A 159 -14.79 8.11 -18.60
C ALA A 159 -14.94 9.63 -18.50
N VAL A 160 -13.92 10.36 -18.02
CA VAL A 160 -13.92 11.83 -17.95
C VAL A 160 -14.03 12.47 -19.34
N LEU A 161 -13.27 11.97 -20.32
CA LEU A 161 -13.28 12.47 -21.70
C LEU A 161 -14.64 12.32 -22.38
N THR A 162 -15.34 11.23 -22.07
CA THR A 162 -16.62 10.88 -22.72
C THR A 162 -17.85 11.23 -21.89
N GLY A 163 -17.67 11.59 -20.61
CA GLY A 163 -18.76 11.70 -19.64
C GLY A 163 -19.50 10.37 -19.40
N ASP A 164 -18.88 9.22 -19.66
CA ASP A 164 -19.53 7.91 -19.60
C ASP A 164 -19.60 7.39 -18.16
N ALA A 165 -20.76 7.62 -17.51
CA ALA A 165 -21.02 7.14 -16.16
C ALA A 165 -20.97 5.61 -16.05
N LYS A 166 -21.44 4.87 -17.06
CA LYS A 166 -21.40 3.39 -17.03
C LYS A 166 -19.96 2.87 -17.02
N ARG A 167 -19.06 3.55 -17.75
CA ARG A 167 -17.63 3.25 -17.71
C ARG A 167 -17.01 3.50 -16.33
N LEU A 168 -17.43 4.55 -15.63
CA LEU A 168 -17.02 4.79 -14.24
C LEU A 168 -17.58 3.72 -13.29
N ASP A 169 -18.86 3.37 -13.43
CA ASP A 169 -19.53 2.40 -12.55
C ASP A 169 -18.82 1.04 -12.55
N ALA A 170 -18.31 0.59 -13.70
CA ALA A 170 -17.54 -0.65 -13.83
C ALA A 170 -16.21 -0.65 -13.03
N LEU A 171 -15.67 0.53 -12.71
CA LEU A 171 -14.45 0.72 -11.93
C LEU A 171 -14.73 0.84 -10.43
N LEU A 172 -15.95 1.21 -10.02
CA LEU A 172 -16.26 1.50 -8.62
C LEU A 172 -16.24 0.24 -7.74
N ALA A 173 -15.84 0.41 -6.49
CA ALA A 173 -15.95 -0.61 -5.47
C ALA A 173 -17.43 -0.78 -5.06
N THR A 174 -18.03 -1.91 -5.42
CA THR A 174 -19.44 -2.21 -5.10
C THR A 174 -19.54 -3.11 -3.86
N GLU A 175 -20.68 -3.05 -3.17
CA GLU A 175 -20.98 -3.94 -2.04
C GLU A 175 -20.85 -5.42 -2.44
N GLU A 176 -21.25 -5.77 -3.66
CA GLU A 176 -21.12 -7.12 -4.23
C GLU A 176 -19.65 -7.53 -4.41
N SER A 177 -18.82 -6.64 -4.99
CA SER A 177 -17.39 -6.91 -5.17
C SER A 177 -16.64 -7.07 -3.85
N LEU A 178 -17.08 -6.38 -2.79
CA LEU A 178 -16.40 -6.33 -1.50
C LEU A 178 -16.88 -7.39 -0.50
N LYS A 179 -18.14 -7.85 -0.58
CA LYS A 179 -18.71 -8.89 0.29
C LYS A 179 -17.92 -10.20 0.28
N GLY A 180 -17.27 -10.52 -0.84
CA GLY A 180 -16.43 -11.70 -0.99
C GLY A 180 -15.21 -11.74 -0.05
N HIS A 181 -14.70 -10.58 0.37
CA HIS A 181 -13.40 -10.43 1.05
C HIS A 181 -13.46 -10.35 2.58
N GLY A 182 -14.66 -10.39 3.18
CA GLY A 182 -14.79 -10.39 4.65
C GLY A 182 -14.48 -9.04 5.30
N LEU A 183 -14.66 -7.93 4.57
CA LEU A 183 -14.53 -6.59 5.14
C LEU A 183 -15.58 -6.35 6.23
N GLN A 184 -15.18 -5.64 7.28
CA GLN A 184 -16.04 -5.29 8.40
C GLN A 184 -17.19 -4.35 7.94
N PRO A 185 -18.39 -4.42 8.55
CA PRO A 185 -19.54 -3.62 8.15
C PRO A 185 -19.28 -2.11 8.11
N ALA A 186 -18.44 -1.59 9.01
CA ALA A 186 -18.07 -0.18 9.05
C ALA A 186 -17.27 0.25 7.81
N GLU A 187 -16.36 -0.60 7.32
CA GLU A 187 -15.54 -0.30 6.15
C GLU A 187 -16.37 -0.38 4.86
N LEU A 188 -17.28 -1.36 4.78
CA LEU A 188 -18.26 -1.43 3.69
C LEU A 188 -19.15 -0.18 3.65
N ALA A 189 -19.60 0.30 4.81
CA ALA A 189 -20.39 1.53 4.90
C ALA A 189 -19.59 2.77 4.44
N ARG A 190 -18.32 2.90 4.86
CA ARG A 190 -17.43 3.98 4.42
C ARG A 190 -17.25 3.99 2.90
N ILE A 191 -16.94 2.83 2.31
CA ILE A 191 -16.74 2.74 0.85
C ILE A 191 -18.04 3.07 0.11
N LYS A 192 -19.19 2.59 0.61
CA LYS A 192 -20.50 2.90 0.05
C LYS A 192 -20.84 4.40 0.12
N GLU A 193 -20.53 5.06 1.22
CA GLU A 193 -20.74 6.50 1.37
C GLU A 193 -19.86 7.29 0.39
N LYS A 194 -18.58 6.89 0.27
CA LYS A 194 -17.61 7.59 -0.58
C LYS A 194 -17.90 7.44 -2.08
N THR A 195 -18.33 6.25 -2.50
CA THR A 195 -18.69 5.94 -3.89
C THR A 195 -19.95 6.68 -4.35
N ALA A 196 -20.87 7.01 -3.45
CA ALA A 196 -22.11 7.71 -3.79
C ALA A 196 -21.91 9.07 -4.50
N GLY A 197 -20.77 9.73 -4.29
CA GLY A 197 -20.44 10.99 -4.95
C GLY A 197 -19.77 10.86 -6.32
N ALA A 198 -19.42 9.65 -6.77
CA ALA A 198 -18.53 9.44 -7.91
C ALA A 198 -19.10 9.99 -9.24
N ALA A 199 -20.39 9.78 -9.52
CA ALA A 199 -21.03 10.28 -10.74
C ALA A 199 -21.02 11.82 -10.82
N LYS A 200 -21.25 12.50 -9.69
CA LYS A 200 -21.14 13.96 -9.63
C LYS A 200 -19.70 14.42 -9.87
N ARG A 201 -18.73 13.75 -9.24
CA ARG A 201 -17.30 14.07 -9.41
C ARG A 201 -16.85 13.88 -10.86
N LEU A 202 -17.35 12.87 -11.56
CA LEU A 202 -17.15 12.68 -12.99
C LEU A 202 -17.65 13.88 -13.81
N ALA A 203 -18.89 14.28 -13.59
CA ALA A 203 -19.48 15.43 -14.29
C ALA A 203 -18.69 16.72 -14.01
N ASP A 204 -18.34 16.96 -12.75
CA ASP A 204 -17.53 18.11 -12.33
C ASP A 204 -16.14 18.07 -12.97
N ALA A 205 -15.50 16.90 -13.04
CA ALA A 205 -14.17 16.75 -13.63
C ALA A 205 -14.18 16.98 -15.15
N ALA A 206 -15.16 16.40 -15.85
CA ALA A 206 -15.34 16.62 -17.29
C ALA A 206 -15.60 18.10 -17.60
N GLN A 207 -16.47 18.76 -16.82
CA GLN A 207 -16.80 20.17 -16.99
C GLN A 207 -15.62 21.11 -16.70
N LYS A 208 -14.80 20.79 -15.69
CA LYS A 208 -13.67 21.62 -15.29
C LYS A 208 -12.45 21.45 -16.18
N LEU A 209 -12.14 20.22 -16.59
CA LEU A 209 -10.95 19.95 -17.41
C LEU A 209 -11.16 20.30 -18.88
N GLN A 210 -12.36 20.06 -19.44
CA GLN A 210 -12.70 20.33 -20.85
C GLN A 210 -11.63 19.81 -21.82
N LEU A 211 -11.13 18.60 -21.55
CA LEU A 211 -10.08 17.99 -22.33
C LEU A 211 -10.53 17.79 -23.78
N SER A 212 -9.60 17.98 -24.69
CA SER A 212 -9.84 17.68 -26.10
C SER A 212 -9.86 16.18 -26.37
N PRO A 213 -10.42 15.73 -27.52
CA PRO A 213 -10.31 14.35 -27.97
C PRO A 213 -8.87 13.86 -28.16
N GLU A 214 -7.90 14.78 -28.27
CA GLU A 214 -6.48 14.48 -28.42
C GLU A 214 -5.77 14.27 -27.08
N ALA A 215 -6.44 14.51 -25.95
CA ALA A 215 -5.85 14.37 -24.62
C ALA A 215 -5.37 12.93 -24.39
N ARG A 216 -4.11 12.80 -23.96
CA ARG A 216 -3.46 11.52 -23.72
C ARG A 216 -3.15 11.32 -22.26
N TRP A 217 -3.38 10.09 -21.80
CA TRP A 217 -2.81 9.60 -20.56
C TRP A 217 -1.27 9.58 -20.68
N VAL A 218 -0.56 10.09 -19.67
CA VAL A 218 0.91 10.13 -19.66
C VAL A 218 1.48 9.20 -18.59
N HIS A 219 0.99 9.34 -17.35
CA HIS A 219 1.51 8.61 -16.20
C HIS A 219 0.47 8.57 -15.09
N LEU A 220 0.53 7.53 -14.25
CA LEU A 220 -0.15 7.45 -12.98
C LEU A 220 0.89 7.43 -11.87
N GLU A 221 0.86 8.44 -11.02
CA GLU A 221 1.65 8.53 -9.80
C GLU A 221 0.87 7.94 -8.62
N LEU A 222 1.47 6.97 -7.93
CA LEU A 222 0.90 6.29 -6.77
C LEU A 222 1.87 6.32 -5.60
N GLY A 223 1.31 6.38 -4.39
CA GLY A 223 2.07 6.17 -3.16
C GLY A 223 2.32 4.68 -2.93
N VAL A 224 3.16 4.37 -1.93
CA VAL A 224 3.35 2.99 -1.48
C VAL A 224 1.98 2.41 -1.10
N PRO A 225 1.61 1.21 -1.58
CA PRO A 225 0.34 0.60 -1.21
C PRO A 225 0.34 0.23 0.27
N ASN A 226 -0.72 0.62 0.97
CA ASN A 226 -0.96 0.23 2.34
C ASN A 226 -1.62 -1.14 2.35
N THR A 227 -1.06 -2.08 3.11
CA THR A 227 -1.63 -3.42 3.26
C THR A 227 -2.05 -3.65 4.70
N THR A 228 -3.32 -3.99 4.90
CA THR A 228 -3.83 -4.53 6.16
C THR A 228 -3.91 -6.05 6.02
N PRO A 229 -3.17 -6.81 6.83
CA PRO A 229 -3.24 -8.27 6.81
C PRO A 229 -4.64 -8.81 7.09
N GLN A 230 -5.04 -9.88 6.40
CA GLN A 230 -6.38 -10.46 6.50
C GLN A 230 -6.78 -10.84 7.94
N ASP A 231 -5.82 -11.32 8.74
CA ASP A 231 -6.03 -11.73 10.13
C ASP A 231 -6.29 -10.55 11.07
N ALA A 232 -5.85 -9.34 10.70
CA ALA A 232 -6.11 -8.13 11.48
C ALA A 232 -7.59 -7.70 11.46
N PHE A 233 -8.37 -8.13 10.47
CA PHE A 233 -9.80 -7.79 10.34
C PHE A 233 -10.71 -8.99 10.06
N GLY A 234 -10.19 -10.22 10.10
CA GLY A 234 -10.96 -11.43 9.82
C GLY A 234 -11.38 -11.58 8.35
N GLY A 235 -10.61 -11.00 7.43
CA GLY A 235 -10.82 -11.09 5.98
C GLY A 235 -10.40 -12.41 5.37
N LYS A 236 -10.74 -12.61 4.09
CA LYS A 236 -10.30 -13.77 3.31
C LYS A 236 -8.98 -13.59 2.58
N ASP A 237 -8.63 -12.34 2.31
CA ASP A 237 -7.41 -11.91 1.63
C ASP A 237 -6.93 -10.59 2.28
N ASP A 238 -5.66 -10.25 2.12
CA ASP A 238 -5.11 -8.98 2.57
C ASP A 238 -5.82 -7.80 1.89
N LEU A 239 -6.11 -6.75 2.67
CA LEU A 239 -6.68 -5.52 2.14
C LEU A 239 -5.54 -4.58 1.70
N VAL A 240 -5.35 -4.47 0.39
CA VAL A 240 -4.34 -3.58 -0.20
C VAL A 240 -5.03 -2.34 -0.77
N VAL A 241 -4.54 -1.15 -0.39
CA VAL A 241 -5.09 0.13 -0.85
C VAL A 241 -3.98 1.10 -1.27
N HIS A 242 -4.20 1.82 -2.36
CA HIS A 242 -3.52 3.11 -2.59
C HIS A 242 -4.46 4.20 -2.10
N ARG A 243 -4.01 5.01 -1.12
CA ARG A 243 -4.86 6.06 -0.53
C ARG A 243 -5.19 7.17 -1.53
N ASN A 244 -4.34 7.37 -2.53
CA ASN A 244 -4.58 8.25 -3.65
C ASN A 244 -3.73 7.88 -4.87
N GLY A 245 -4.12 8.44 -6.02
CA GLY A 245 -3.35 8.38 -7.25
C GLY A 245 -3.58 9.63 -8.09
N THR A 246 -2.52 10.11 -8.73
CA THR A 246 -2.55 11.29 -9.61
C THR A 246 -2.25 10.87 -11.04
N VAL A 247 -3.19 11.12 -11.95
CA VAL A 247 -3.02 10.92 -13.38
C VAL A 247 -2.49 12.21 -14.00
N LEU A 248 -1.34 12.11 -14.66
CA LEU A 248 -0.84 13.15 -15.55
C LEU A 248 -1.44 12.95 -16.94
N ILE A 249 -2.00 14.03 -17.46
CA ILE A 249 -2.67 14.07 -18.76
C ILE A 249 -1.99 15.15 -19.58
N GLU A 250 -1.65 14.85 -20.83
CA GLU A 250 -1.22 15.88 -21.78
C GLU A 250 -2.34 16.17 -22.76
N ASP A 251 -2.67 17.44 -22.92
CA ASP A 251 -3.65 17.90 -23.89
C ASP A 251 -3.15 19.18 -24.57
N LYS A 252 -2.90 19.12 -25.88
CA LYS A 252 -2.45 20.25 -26.72
C LYS A 252 -1.23 20.97 -26.15
N GLY A 253 -0.26 20.21 -25.65
CA GLY A 253 0.98 20.70 -25.05
C GLY A 253 0.82 21.21 -23.61
N LYS A 254 -0.36 21.09 -23.00
CA LYS A 254 -0.61 21.44 -21.59
C LYS A 254 -0.71 20.19 -20.74
N THR A 255 -0.18 20.27 -19.51
CA THR A 255 -0.32 19.20 -18.52
C THR A 255 -1.54 19.47 -17.64
N HIS A 256 -2.38 18.47 -17.49
CA HIS A 256 -3.54 18.44 -16.60
C HIS A 256 -3.38 17.30 -15.60
N PHE A 257 -4.06 17.43 -14.45
CA PHE A 257 -4.01 16.45 -13.37
C PHE A 257 -5.41 15.97 -13.01
N LEU A 258 -5.55 14.66 -12.87
CA LEU A 258 -6.78 14.01 -12.44
C LEU A 258 -6.49 13.03 -11.30
N GLN A 259 -7.12 13.23 -10.16
CA GLN A 259 -7.04 12.32 -9.03
C GLN A 259 -7.94 11.12 -9.23
N THR A 260 -7.45 9.93 -8.88
CA THR A 260 -8.25 8.70 -8.88
C THR A 260 -9.12 8.55 -7.62
N GLY A 261 -8.75 9.23 -6.54
CA GLY A 261 -9.17 8.86 -5.19
C GLY A 261 -8.45 7.60 -4.69
N GLU A 262 -8.97 7.00 -3.62
CA GLU A 262 -8.50 5.73 -3.09
C GLU A 262 -8.79 4.59 -4.06
N LEU A 263 -7.79 3.75 -4.27
CA LEU A 263 -7.89 2.50 -5.02
C LEU A 263 -7.77 1.33 -4.04
N VAL A 264 -8.71 0.40 -4.10
CA VAL A 264 -8.71 -0.82 -3.29
C VAL A 264 -8.56 -2.05 -4.18
N GLN A 265 -7.70 -2.98 -3.78
CA GLN A 265 -7.54 -4.25 -4.48
C GLN A 265 -8.60 -5.25 -4.03
N VAL A 266 -9.32 -5.82 -5.00
CA VAL A 266 -10.36 -6.84 -4.83
C VAL A 266 -9.97 -8.01 -5.73
N GLY A 267 -9.33 -9.02 -5.14
CA GLY A 267 -8.72 -10.13 -5.89
C GLY A 267 -7.66 -9.62 -6.87
N ARG A 268 -7.94 -9.72 -8.17
CA ARG A 268 -7.06 -9.27 -9.26
C ARG A 268 -7.50 -7.96 -9.92
N SER A 269 -8.55 -7.33 -9.39
CA SER A 269 -9.08 -6.05 -9.87
C SER A 269 -8.78 -4.95 -8.87
N TRP A 270 -8.25 -3.83 -9.34
CA TRP A 270 -8.28 -2.59 -8.57
C TRP A 270 -9.62 -1.88 -8.78
N LYS A 271 -10.18 -1.33 -7.70
CA LYS A 271 -11.48 -0.64 -7.69
C LYS A 271 -11.33 0.77 -7.13
N VAL A 272 -12.12 1.70 -7.65
CA VAL A 272 -12.15 3.10 -7.26
C VAL A 272 -13.16 3.32 -6.14
N VAL A 273 -12.79 4.08 -5.11
CA VAL A 273 -13.68 4.37 -3.95
C VAL A 273 -14.38 5.73 -4.09
N GLU A 274 -13.69 6.83 -4.40
CA GLU A 274 -14.32 8.17 -4.47
C GLU A 274 -14.71 8.60 -5.88
N GLY A 275 -13.94 8.21 -6.90
CA GLY A 275 -14.09 8.69 -8.27
C GLY A 275 -13.18 9.88 -8.62
N PRO A 276 -13.24 10.34 -9.88
CA PRO A 276 -12.26 11.25 -10.44
C PRO A 276 -12.40 12.68 -9.90
N SER A 277 -11.31 13.35 -9.51
CA SER A 277 -11.36 14.79 -9.17
C SER A 277 -10.21 15.59 -9.77
N VAL A 278 -10.40 16.89 -9.98
CA VAL A 278 -9.44 17.75 -10.68
C VAL A 278 -8.39 18.32 -9.73
N GLY A 279 -7.14 18.32 -10.18
CA GLY A 279 -6.04 19.01 -9.50
C GLY A 279 -4.84 18.10 -9.25
N PRO A 280 -3.67 18.69 -8.94
CA PRO A 280 -2.52 17.94 -8.48
C PRO A 280 -2.80 17.37 -7.08
N GLY A 281 -2.49 16.11 -6.87
CA GLY A 281 -2.63 15.43 -5.59
C GLY A 281 -1.32 15.47 -4.83
N VAL A 282 -1.37 15.33 -3.50
CA VAL A 282 -0.18 15.07 -2.69
C VAL A 282 -0.11 13.57 -2.46
N VAL A 283 0.72 12.89 -3.23
CA VAL A 283 1.03 11.48 -3.00
C VAL A 283 2.03 11.41 -1.85
N SER A 284 1.55 11.16 -0.64
CA SER A 284 2.43 11.01 0.52
C SER A 284 3.19 9.68 0.43
N ALA A 285 4.52 9.73 0.53
CA ALA A 285 5.36 8.53 0.57
C ALA A 285 5.12 7.65 1.82
N ASP A 286 4.52 8.24 2.87
CA ASP A 286 4.59 7.68 4.22
C ASP A 286 3.33 6.91 4.65
N GLY A 287 2.35 6.70 3.76
CA GLY A 287 1.20 5.83 4.04
C GLY A 287 0.33 6.21 5.25
N GLY A 288 0.47 7.41 5.82
CA GLY A 288 -0.39 7.92 6.88
C GLY A 288 -1.83 8.14 6.39
N PRO A 289 -2.81 8.28 7.31
CA PRO A 289 -4.19 8.58 6.93
C PRO A 289 -4.26 9.97 6.29
N SER A 290 -4.13 10.03 4.96
CA SER A 290 -4.53 11.18 4.16
C SER A 290 -5.88 10.87 3.52
N ASN A 291 -6.79 11.85 3.54
CA ASN A 291 -8.16 11.72 3.03
C ASN A 291 -8.25 11.75 1.49
N GLY A 292 -7.30 11.11 0.79
CA GLY A 292 -7.43 10.74 -0.63
C GLY A 292 -7.49 11.88 -1.66
N ALA A 293 -7.43 13.14 -1.23
CA ALA A 293 -7.23 14.30 -2.09
C ALA A 293 -6.03 15.07 -1.53
N GLY A 294 -5.06 15.41 -2.38
CA GLY A 294 -4.15 16.50 -2.05
C GLY A 294 -4.96 17.77 -1.73
N PRO A 295 -4.36 18.74 -1.03
CA PRO A 295 -5.06 19.98 -0.72
C PRO A 295 -5.61 20.63 -2.00
N VAL A 296 -6.88 21.06 -1.98
CA VAL A 296 -7.52 21.66 -3.15
C VAL A 296 -6.77 22.94 -3.56
N VAL A 297 -6.33 23.01 -4.81
CA VAL A 297 -5.67 24.20 -5.38
C VAL A 297 -6.72 25.11 -6.03
N THR A 298 -6.95 26.28 -5.44
CA THR A 298 -7.81 27.32 -6.03
C THR A 298 -7.01 28.26 -6.94
N ASP A 299 -7.69 28.98 -7.84
CA ASP A 299 -7.04 29.98 -8.70
C ASP A 299 -6.24 31.02 -7.90
N GLY A 300 -6.74 31.41 -6.73
CA GLY A 300 -6.15 32.44 -5.86
C GLY A 300 -4.81 32.04 -5.21
N ILE A 301 -4.50 30.74 -5.15
CA ILE A 301 -3.25 30.22 -4.56
C ILE A 301 -2.31 29.58 -5.58
N ARG A 302 -2.70 29.48 -6.86
CA ARG A 302 -1.92 28.77 -7.89
C ARG A 302 -0.48 29.24 -7.97
N GLU A 303 -0.24 30.54 -7.90
CA GLU A 303 1.12 31.09 -7.94
C GLU A 303 1.95 30.72 -6.71
N LEU A 304 1.33 30.68 -5.52
CA LEU A 304 2.01 30.23 -4.29
C LEU A 304 2.31 28.73 -4.33
N VAL A 305 1.42 27.93 -4.92
CA VAL A 305 1.68 26.50 -5.14
C VAL A 305 2.84 26.29 -6.12
N ASN A 306 2.93 27.08 -7.18
CA ASN A 306 4.09 27.06 -8.08
C ASN A 306 5.38 27.43 -7.34
N GLN A 307 5.35 28.44 -6.47
CA GLN A 307 6.51 28.80 -5.65
C GLN A 307 6.91 27.66 -4.71
N LEU A 308 5.93 26.96 -4.10
CA LEU A 308 6.19 25.80 -3.27
C LEU A 308 6.86 24.67 -4.07
N ASP A 309 6.38 24.37 -5.27
CA ASP A 309 6.99 23.40 -6.20
C ASP A 309 8.44 23.77 -6.56
N GLN A 310 8.73 25.05 -6.80
CA GLN A 310 10.11 25.50 -7.05
C GLN A 310 11.01 25.32 -5.82
N ILE A 311 10.49 25.56 -4.61
CA ILE A 311 11.23 25.28 -3.38
C ILE A 311 11.50 23.78 -3.30
N ASP A 312 10.50 22.93 -3.56
CA ASP A 312 10.60 21.48 -3.44
C ASP A 312 11.64 20.86 -4.38
N LYS A 313 11.83 21.42 -5.56
CA LYS A 313 12.93 21.06 -6.49
C LYS A 313 14.32 21.36 -5.95
N SER A 314 14.43 22.18 -4.91
CA SER A 314 15.69 22.56 -4.24
C SER A 314 15.92 21.84 -2.91
N ALA A 315 15.26 20.70 -2.69
CA ALA A 315 15.45 19.90 -1.48
C ALA A 315 16.94 19.52 -1.27
N PRO A 316 17.51 19.75 -0.07
CA PRO A 316 18.91 19.42 0.21
C PRO A 316 19.22 17.94 0.00
N ASN A 317 20.33 17.66 -0.69
CA ASN A 317 20.86 16.31 -0.85
C ASN A 317 22.40 16.33 -0.70
N PRO A 318 23.00 15.69 0.32
CA PRO A 318 22.34 14.87 1.35
C PRO A 318 21.48 15.71 2.32
N PRO A 319 20.44 15.11 2.93
CA PRO A 319 19.51 15.81 3.82
C PRO A 319 20.15 16.04 5.20
N VAL A 320 20.99 17.06 5.31
CA VAL A 320 21.72 17.40 6.54
C VAL A 320 21.23 18.71 7.16
N GLN A 321 21.22 18.76 8.49
CA GLN A 321 21.05 20.04 9.21
C GLN A 321 22.32 20.89 9.07
N PRO A 322 22.23 22.23 8.96
CA PRO A 322 21.04 23.09 9.09
C PRO A 322 20.27 23.35 7.79
N ALA A 323 20.74 22.82 6.65
CA ALA A 323 20.15 23.08 5.33
C ALA A 323 18.70 22.60 5.21
N LEU A 324 18.35 21.48 5.86
CA LEU A 324 16.96 21.03 5.98
C LEU A 324 16.08 22.06 6.71
N GLY A 325 16.56 22.58 7.84
CA GLY A 325 15.87 23.62 8.61
C GLY A 325 15.53 24.86 7.76
N GLU A 326 16.50 25.35 6.98
CA GLU A 326 16.29 26.48 6.06
C GLU A 326 15.31 26.14 4.92
N TYR A 327 15.43 24.95 4.33
CA TYR A 327 14.55 24.47 3.28
C TYR A 327 13.08 24.41 3.75
N TYR A 328 12.81 23.77 4.88
CA TYR A 328 11.46 23.67 5.42
C TYR A 328 10.95 25.01 5.96
N GLY A 329 11.83 25.89 6.46
CA GLY A 329 11.48 27.26 6.82
C GLY A 329 10.95 28.06 5.63
N ARG A 330 11.60 27.95 4.45
CA ARG A 330 11.11 28.55 3.21
C ARG A 330 9.77 27.97 2.77
N ARG A 331 9.59 26.64 2.83
CA ARG A 331 8.30 25.98 2.55
C ARG A 331 7.20 26.51 3.46
N ALA A 332 7.45 26.56 4.77
CA ALA A 332 6.50 27.04 5.77
C ALA A 332 6.05 28.49 5.50
N ALA A 333 6.97 29.37 5.08
CA ALA A 333 6.64 30.75 4.75
C ALA A 333 5.66 30.89 3.56
N VAL A 334 5.76 30.01 2.55
CA VAL A 334 4.82 29.97 1.41
C VAL A 334 3.51 29.33 1.82
N LEU A 335 3.56 28.20 2.53
CA LEU A 335 2.38 27.49 3.02
C LEU A 335 1.51 28.35 3.94
N GLU A 336 2.12 29.19 4.77
CA GLU A 336 1.39 30.16 5.58
C GLU A 336 0.61 31.17 4.74
N GLN A 337 1.21 31.69 3.66
CA GLN A 337 0.50 32.58 2.74
C GLN A 337 -0.66 31.86 2.03
N ILE A 338 -0.48 30.57 1.72
CA ILE A 338 -1.54 29.74 1.13
C ILE A 338 -2.71 29.63 2.12
N VAL A 339 -2.45 29.23 3.37
CA VAL A 339 -3.49 29.09 4.41
C VAL A 339 -4.23 30.41 4.63
N GLN A 340 -3.52 31.53 4.69
CA GLN A 340 -4.13 32.86 4.89
C GLN A 340 -5.03 33.32 3.74
N LYS A 341 -4.81 32.81 2.52
CA LYS A 341 -5.62 33.16 1.33
C LYS A 341 -6.85 32.27 1.13
N LEU A 342 -6.93 31.17 1.85
CA LEU A 342 -8.01 30.20 1.71
C LEU A 342 -9.15 30.48 2.67
N ASP A 343 -10.36 30.11 2.27
CA ASP A 343 -11.50 30.07 3.18
C ASP A 343 -11.26 29.03 4.28
N PRO A 344 -11.75 29.24 5.53
CA PRO A 344 -11.52 28.32 6.64
C PRO A 344 -11.90 26.84 6.34
N THR A 345 -12.89 26.61 5.48
CA THR A 345 -13.32 25.27 5.07
C THR A 345 -12.34 24.55 4.13
N GLN A 346 -11.38 25.27 3.55
CA GLN A 346 -10.37 24.77 2.61
C GLN A 346 -8.96 24.73 3.21
N GLN A 347 -8.78 25.26 4.43
CA GLN A 347 -7.47 25.42 5.04
C GLN A 347 -6.88 24.12 5.59
N ALA A 348 -7.70 23.15 6.00
CA ALA A 348 -7.26 22.03 6.84
C ALA A 348 -6.04 21.26 6.30
N ASP A 349 -6.05 20.86 5.03
CA ASP A 349 -4.95 20.08 4.46
C ASP A 349 -3.70 20.91 4.21
N TRP A 350 -3.86 22.17 3.81
CA TRP A 350 -2.75 23.12 3.69
C TRP A 350 -2.13 23.46 5.04
N THR A 351 -2.95 23.56 6.09
CA THR A 351 -2.50 23.74 7.47
C THR A 351 -1.68 22.55 7.94
N ARG A 352 -2.07 21.30 7.61
CA ARG A 352 -1.25 20.12 7.95
C ARG A 352 0.13 20.18 7.30
N LEU A 353 0.20 20.50 6.00
CA LEU A 353 1.49 20.69 5.31
C LEU A 353 2.35 21.80 5.92
N LEU A 354 1.71 22.89 6.35
CA LEU A 354 2.37 23.98 7.07
C LEU A 354 2.96 23.47 8.40
N ILE A 355 2.17 22.74 9.19
CA ILE A 355 2.62 22.15 10.47
C ILE A 355 3.78 21.18 10.24
N ASP A 356 3.72 20.33 9.22
CA ASP A 356 4.81 19.40 8.90
C ASP A 356 6.10 20.14 8.53
N SER A 357 5.98 21.20 7.73
CA SER A 357 7.12 22.05 7.37
C SER A 357 7.67 22.80 8.58
N LEU A 358 6.82 23.33 9.46
CA LEU A 358 7.26 23.99 10.70
C LEU A 358 7.93 23.01 11.67
N SER A 359 7.41 21.79 11.77
CA SER A 359 7.99 20.71 12.58
C SER A 359 9.38 20.34 12.07
N ALA A 360 9.51 20.03 10.77
CA ALA A 360 10.78 19.68 10.16
C ALA A 360 11.80 20.83 10.18
N ALA A 361 11.34 22.08 10.06
CA ALA A 361 12.19 23.27 10.19
C ALA A 361 12.69 23.50 11.63
N THR A 362 11.97 22.96 12.61
CA THR A 362 12.29 23.07 14.04
C THR A 362 13.19 21.92 14.49
N GLU A 363 13.01 20.74 13.92
CA GLU A 363 13.77 19.53 14.27
C GLU A 363 15.28 19.72 14.09
N GLY A 364 16.06 19.42 15.14
CA GLY A 364 17.52 19.60 15.14
C GLY A 364 18.00 21.06 15.18
N GLY A 365 17.10 22.04 15.23
CA GLY A 365 17.42 23.46 15.38
C GLY A 365 17.71 23.88 16.82
N ALA A 366 18.26 25.08 17.00
CA ALA A 366 18.48 25.65 18.34
C ALA A 366 17.15 25.99 19.03
N ALA A 367 17.13 25.88 20.36
CA ALA A 367 16.06 26.46 21.18
C ALA A 367 15.89 27.95 20.83
N GLU A 368 14.63 28.41 20.76
CA GLU A 368 14.28 29.79 20.39
C GLU A 368 14.55 30.22 18.94
N SER A 369 14.80 29.27 18.02
CA SER A 369 14.90 29.57 16.58
C SER A 369 13.63 30.22 16.04
N ALA A 370 13.75 30.95 14.93
CA ALA A 370 12.60 31.60 14.29
C ALA A 370 11.50 30.58 13.92
N SER A 371 11.90 29.42 13.37
CA SER A 371 10.98 28.32 13.03
C SER A 371 10.28 27.76 14.26
N HIS A 372 11.01 27.54 15.36
CA HIS A 372 10.43 27.06 16.62
C HIS A 372 9.39 28.04 17.17
N LYS A 373 9.73 29.32 17.27
CA LYS A 373 8.80 30.37 17.71
C LYS A 373 7.58 30.45 16.80
N ARG A 374 7.76 30.31 15.50
CA ARG A 374 6.66 30.33 14.53
C ARG A 374 5.76 29.11 14.68
N PHE A 375 6.32 27.94 14.94
CA PHE A 375 5.55 26.73 15.20
C PHE A 375 4.73 26.87 16.50
N GLN A 376 5.33 27.36 17.58
CA GLN A 376 4.62 27.65 18.83
C GLN A 376 3.47 28.64 18.63
N GLN A 377 3.66 29.69 17.82
CA GLN A 377 2.59 30.64 17.48
C GLN A 377 1.44 29.98 16.74
N TRP A 378 1.72 29.14 15.73
CA TRP A 378 0.69 28.40 15.00
C TRP A 378 -0.04 27.41 15.90
N ASN A 379 0.68 26.68 16.75
CA ASN A 379 0.07 25.78 17.71
C ASN A 379 -0.85 26.53 18.69
N HIS A 380 -0.41 27.71 19.16
CA HIS A 380 -1.25 28.57 19.99
C HIS A 380 -2.49 29.08 19.25
N GLN A 381 -2.38 29.44 17.96
CA GLN A 381 -3.53 29.84 17.15
C GLN A 381 -4.53 28.69 16.98
N LEU A 382 -4.05 27.49 16.66
CA LEU A 382 -4.89 26.30 16.52
C LEU A 382 -5.54 25.89 17.85
N SER A 383 -4.89 26.14 18.99
CA SER A 383 -5.46 25.83 20.31
C SER A 383 -6.80 26.55 20.58
N LYS A 384 -7.02 27.71 19.95
CA LYS A 384 -8.28 28.48 20.04
C LYS A 384 -9.45 27.77 19.38
N LEU A 385 -9.21 26.76 18.53
CA LEU A 385 -10.25 25.92 17.93
C LEU A 385 -10.79 24.86 18.90
N GLY A 386 -10.18 24.71 20.08
CA GLY A 386 -10.57 23.78 21.12
C GLY A 386 -9.75 22.49 21.14
N PRO A 387 -9.66 21.81 22.30
CA PRO A 387 -8.79 20.65 22.49
C PRO A 387 -9.16 19.45 21.60
N GLN A 388 -10.42 19.27 21.24
CA GLN A 388 -10.83 18.16 20.37
C GLN A 388 -10.71 18.47 18.87
N ASN A 389 -10.19 19.65 18.50
CA ASN A 389 -10.01 19.99 17.09
C ASN A 389 -8.87 19.15 16.48
N PRO A 390 -9.11 18.43 15.36
CA PRO A 390 -8.10 17.56 14.75
C PRO A 390 -6.81 18.29 14.34
N LEU A 391 -6.88 19.54 13.87
CA LEU A 391 -5.69 20.30 13.48
C LEU A 391 -4.87 20.73 14.70
N PHE A 392 -5.53 21.06 15.81
CA PHE A 392 -4.82 21.39 17.04
C PHE A 392 -4.15 20.17 17.66
N ALA A 393 -4.84 19.02 17.70
CA ALA A 393 -4.24 17.78 18.17
C ALA A 393 -3.02 17.39 17.30
N TYR A 394 -3.17 17.45 15.97
CA TYR A 394 -2.09 17.20 15.02
C TYR A 394 -0.87 18.11 15.26
N SER A 395 -1.10 19.42 15.33
CA SER A 395 -0.06 20.42 15.62
C SER A 395 0.61 20.20 16.97
N SER A 396 -0.18 19.90 18.01
CA SER A 396 0.34 19.71 19.37
C SER A 396 1.24 18.50 19.47
N PHE A 397 0.88 17.38 18.82
CA PHE A 397 1.71 16.19 18.83
C PHE A 397 3.03 16.41 18.08
N ARG A 398 2.99 17.02 16.90
CA ARG A 398 4.20 17.33 16.11
C ARG A 398 5.13 18.30 16.85
N LEU A 399 4.58 19.34 17.49
CA LEU A 399 5.36 20.28 18.30
C LEU A 399 6.02 19.56 19.49
N LEU A 400 5.26 18.73 20.20
CA LEU A 400 5.76 17.91 21.30
C LEU A 400 6.95 17.02 20.86
N VAL A 401 6.84 16.34 19.72
CA VAL A 401 7.92 15.52 19.17
C VAL A 401 9.16 16.36 18.82
N ALA A 402 8.97 17.50 18.14
CA ALA A 402 10.06 18.38 17.74
C ALA A 402 10.80 18.96 18.95
N GLU A 403 10.08 19.48 19.95
CA GLU A 403 10.66 20.03 21.19
C GLU A 403 11.42 18.97 21.99
N ASN A 404 10.91 17.72 22.03
CA ASN A 404 11.64 16.62 22.66
C ASN A 404 12.95 16.30 21.93
N GLY A 405 12.94 16.27 20.59
CA GLY A 405 14.15 16.09 19.79
C GLY A 405 15.19 17.18 20.05
N MET A 406 14.75 18.44 20.14
CA MET A 406 15.62 19.57 20.49
C MET A 406 16.21 19.43 21.90
N ALA A 407 15.37 19.07 22.87
CA ALA A 407 15.79 18.90 24.26
C ALA A 407 16.81 17.75 24.40
N LEU A 408 16.60 16.64 23.69
CA LEU A 408 17.56 15.53 23.63
C LEU A 408 18.90 15.95 23.01
N ALA A 409 18.89 16.75 21.94
CA ALA A 409 20.12 17.26 21.32
C ALA A 409 20.90 18.20 22.27
N GLY A 410 20.17 18.95 23.11
CA GLY A 410 20.72 19.88 24.09
C GLY A 410 21.30 19.20 25.34
N ALA A 411 20.75 18.07 25.77
CA ALA A 411 21.19 17.36 26.98
C ALA A 411 22.58 16.74 26.79
N LYS A 412 23.54 17.08 27.68
CA LYS A 412 24.93 16.60 27.62
C LYS A 412 25.29 15.66 28.76
N THR A 413 24.50 15.66 29.82
CA THR A 413 24.74 14.86 31.02
C THR A 413 23.59 13.90 31.31
N GLY A 414 23.87 12.81 32.05
CA GLY A 414 22.85 11.87 32.50
C GLY A 414 21.65 12.53 33.20
N PRO A 415 21.86 13.45 34.17
CA PRO A 415 20.76 14.16 34.83
C PRO A 415 19.92 15.03 33.89
N GLU A 416 20.53 15.65 32.87
CA GLU A 416 19.78 16.42 31.86
C GLU A 416 18.95 15.49 30.97
N LEU A 417 19.53 14.38 30.51
CA LEU A 417 18.81 13.37 29.73
C LEU A 417 17.61 12.83 30.53
N GLN A 418 17.79 12.57 31.83
CA GLN A 418 16.69 12.13 32.69
C GLN A 418 15.56 13.17 32.75
N LYS A 419 15.89 14.46 32.93
CA LYS A 419 14.88 15.53 32.92
C LYS A 419 14.12 15.60 31.61
N VAL A 420 14.80 15.44 30.47
CA VAL A 420 14.17 15.40 29.15
C VAL A 420 13.22 14.20 29.04
N GLN A 421 13.64 13.03 29.50
CA GLN A 421 12.79 11.83 29.50
C GLN A 421 11.59 11.95 30.45
N ASP A 422 11.74 12.61 31.60
CA ASP A 422 10.65 12.89 32.54
C ASP A 422 9.62 13.84 31.91
N ALA A 423 10.09 14.92 31.29
CA ALA A 423 9.24 15.86 30.56
C ALA A 423 8.53 15.18 29.38
N TRP A 424 9.23 14.32 28.64
CA TRP A 424 8.68 13.55 27.53
C TRP A 424 7.48 12.69 27.96
N ARG A 425 7.65 11.90 29.03
CA ARG A 425 6.57 11.08 29.60
C ARG A 425 5.39 11.94 30.05
N LEU A 426 5.64 13.01 30.80
CA LEU A 426 4.59 13.89 31.30
C LEU A 426 3.80 14.53 30.15
N ASN A 427 4.50 15.02 29.13
CA ASN A 427 3.86 15.72 28.03
C ASN A 427 3.08 14.78 27.11
N LEU A 428 3.57 13.56 26.85
CA LEU A 428 2.79 12.55 26.15
C LEU A 428 1.52 12.16 26.92
N GLU A 429 1.63 11.99 28.25
CA GLU A 429 0.47 11.67 29.09
C GLU A 429 -0.57 12.80 29.06
N ASN A 430 -0.11 14.04 29.11
CA ASN A 430 -0.97 15.22 28.95
C ASN A 430 -1.62 15.27 27.57
N PHE A 431 -0.88 14.96 26.51
CA PHE A 431 -1.40 14.89 25.14
C PHE A 431 -2.52 13.86 25.03
N VAL A 432 -2.29 12.63 25.49
CA VAL A 432 -3.31 11.55 25.44
C VAL A 432 -4.56 11.93 26.24
N LYS A 433 -4.40 12.56 27.41
CA LYS A 433 -5.54 13.05 28.21
C LYS A 433 -6.32 14.17 27.53
N ALA A 434 -5.62 15.10 26.87
CA ALA A 434 -6.24 16.24 26.20
C ALA A 434 -6.88 15.86 24.86
N HIS A 435 -6.32 14.88 24.15
CA HIS A 435 -6.66 14.50 22.78
C HIS A 435 -6.94 12.99 22.63
N PRO A 436 -7.81 12.37 23.45
CA PRO A 436 -7.95 10.91 23.49
C PRO A 436 -8.48 10.29 22.19
N THR A 437 -9.17 11.07 21.36
CA THR A 437 -9.74 10.63 20.07
C THR A 437 -8.95 11.11 18.85
N ALA A 438 -7.79 11.74 19.05
CA ALA A 438 -6.95 12.18 17.94
C ALA A 438 -6.30 10.98 17.22
N ASP A 439 -6.06 11.14 15.92
CA ASP A 439 -5.41 10.10 15.10
C ASP A 439 -4.03 9.71 15.66
N ASP A 440 -3.28 10.68 16.20
CA ASP A 440 -1.96 10.47 16.82
C ASP A 440 -2.03 9.95 18.27
N ALA A 441 -3.20 9.82 18.89
CA ALA A 441 -3.33 9.43 20.30
C ALA A 441 -2.79 8.01 20.56
N GLY A 442 -3.05 7.07 19.64
CA GLY A 442 -2.50 5.72 19.71
C GLY A 442 -0.97 5.71 19.64
N GLU A 443 -0.39 6.52 18.75
CA GLU A 443 1.07 6.65 18.64
C GLU A 443 1.68 7.26 19.91
N ALA A 444 1.03 8.28 20.50
CA ALA A 444 1.46 8.84 21.78
C ALA A 444 1.42 7.81 22.92
N VAL A 445 0.39 6.95 22.96
CA VAL A 445 0.29 5.83 23.92
C VAL A 445 1.41 4.81 23.72
N LEU A 446 1.75 4.47 22.48
CA LEU A 446 2.88 3.57 22.19
C LEU A 446 4.19 4.16 22.74
N ARG A 447 4.45 5.45 22.45
CA ARG A 447 5.66 6.14 22.92
C ARG A 447 5.71 6.27 24.45
N LEU A 448 4.56 6.39 25.12
CA LEU A 448 4.46 6.34 26.59
C LEU A 448 4.87 4.97 27.13
N GLY A 449 4.38 3.89 26.52
CA GLY A 449 4.77 2.53 26.88
C GLY A 449 6.29 2.37 26.83
N MET A 450 6.89 2.75 25.69
CA MET A 450 8.35 2.71 25.49
C MET A 450 9.10 3.57 26.50
N ALA A 451 8.69 4.82 26.69
CA ALA A 451 9.36 5.77 27.57
C ALA A 451 9.28 5.38 29.06
N ASN A 452 8.23 4.68 29.48
CA ASN A 452 8.15 4.13 30.83
C ASN A 452 8.99 2.85 30.96
N GLU A 453 9.07 2.02 29.93
CA GLU A 453 9.90 0.82 29.96
C GLU A 453 11.40 1.14 30.14
N PHE A 454 11.86 2.27 29.60
CA PHE A 454 13.24 2.77 29.80
C PHE A 454 13.61 3.04 31.27
N LEU A 455 12.64 3.20 32.18
CA LEU A 455 12.90 3.33 33.62
C LEU A 455 13.26 1.99 34.29
N GLY A 456 13.29 0.89 33.52
CA GLY A 456 13.50 -0.45 34.05
C GLY A 456 12.35 -0.85 34.97
N LYS A 457 12.65 -1.65 36.01
CA LYS A 457 11.65 -2.29 36.88
C LYS A 457 10.63 -1.32 37.48
N ASP A 458 11.04 -0.09 37.78
CA ASP A 458 10.16 0.91 38.40
C ASP A 458 9.10 1.45 37.42
N GLY A 459 9.40 1.47 36.12
CA GLY A 459 8.46 1.95 35.09
C GLY A 459 7.61 0.88 34.44
N GLU A 460 7.95 -0.40 34.61
CA GLU A 460 7.22 -1.51 33.98
C GLU A 460 5.72 -1.54 34.27
N PRO A 461 5.22 -1.25 35.49
CA PRO A 461 3.78 -1.22 35.73
C PRO A 461 3.07 -0.20 34.82
N LYS A 462 3.63 1.01 34.68
CA LYS A 462 3.11 2.04 33.78
C LYS A 462 3.30 1.67 32.32
N ALA A 463 4.44 1.07 31.95
CA ALA A 463 4.67 0.61 30.58
C ALA A 463 3.59 -0.39 30.16
N LYS A 464 3.28 -1.38 31.02
CA LYS A 464 2.20 -2.35 30.77
C LYS A 464 0.83 -1.69 30.69
N GLU A 465 0.54 -0.71 31.53
CA GLU A 465 -0.71 0.05 31.49
C GLU A 465 -0.90 0.74 30.12
N TRP A 466 0.13 1.43 29.63
CA TRP A 466 0.09 2.12 28.34
C TRP A 466 0.03 1.15 27.15
N TYR A 467 0.84 0.09 27.15
CA TYR A 467 0.74 -0.94 26.11
C TYR A 467 -0.64 -1.61 26.12
N THR A 468 -1.20 -1.89 27.30
CA THR A 468 -2.56 -2.43 27.42
C THR A 468 -3.58 -1.44 26.85
N THR A 469 -3.46 -0.15 27.16
CA THR A 469 -4.31 0.91 26.61
C THR A 469 -4.26 0.94 25.09
N LEU A 470 -3.10 0.73 24.46
CA LEU A 470 -3.00 0.61 23.01
C LEU A 470 -3.82 -0.58 22.49
N THR A 471 -3.72 -1.73 23.15
CA THR A 471 -4.42 -2.96 22.74
C THR A 471 -5.93 -2.97 23.02
N THR A 472 -6.41 -2.11 23.91
CA THR A 472 -7.83 -2.08 24.33
C THR A 472 -8.58 -0.88 23.79
N THR A 473 -7.98 0.31 23.81
CA THR A 473 -8.60 1.56 23.38
C THR A 473 -8.30 1.85 21.91
N TYR A 474 -7.06 1.63 21.46
CA TYR A 474 -6.59 1.95 20.10
C TYR A 474 -6.35 0.69 19.27
N LYS A 475 -7.32 -0.23 19.26
CA LYS A 475 -7.17 -1.60 18.69
C LYS A 475 -6.75 -1.64 17.23
N SER A 476 -7.13 -0.64 16.44
CA SER A 476 -6.78 -0.53 15.01
C SER A 476 -5.39 0.07 14.77
N HIS A 477 -4.65 0.43 15.83
CA HIS A 477 -3.31 0.98 15.69
C HIS A 477 -2.36 -0.08 15.09
N PRO A 478 -1.50 0.28 14.11
CA PRO A 478 -0.60 -0.68 13.46
C PRO A 478 0.31 -1.46 14.42
N HIS A 479 0.64 -0.86 15.57
CA HIS A 479 1.49 -1.47 16.59
C HIS A 479 0.74 -2.11 17.77
N ALA A 480 -0.58 -2.30 17.68
CA ALA A 480 -1.36 -2.95 18.76
C ALA A 480 -0.87 -4.38 19.05
N ALA A 481 -0.59 -5.18 18.01
CA ALA A 481 -0.03 -6.53 18.19
C ALA A 481 1.34 -6.52 18.88
N LYS A 482 2.20 -5.56 18.52
CA LYS A 482 3.52 -5.37 19.11
C LYS A 482 3.42 -4.97 20.59
N ALA A 483 2.48 -4.07 20.94
CA ALA A 483 2.22 -3.71 22.33
C ALA A 483 1.69 -4.89 23.16
N ALA A 484 0.83 -5.73 22.59
CA ALA A 484 0.40 -6.97 23.25
C ALA A 484 1.59 -7.91 23.52
N GLY A 485 2.51 -8.03 22.57
CA GLY A 485 3.77 -8.75 22.76
C GLY A 485 4.66 -8.13 23.84
N ALA A 486 4.71 -6.80 23.95
CA ALA A 486 5.48 -6.12 24.99
C ALA A 486 4.91 -6.43 26.39
N VAL A 487 3.58 -6.40 26.54
CA VAL A 487 2.91 -6.86 27.77
C VAL A 487 3.25 -8.33 28.06
N ARG A 488 3.17 -9.22 27.06
CA ARG A 488 3.56 -10.63 27.21
C ARG A 488 5.00 -10.76 27.69
N ARG A 489 5.94 -10.04 27.08
CA ARG A 489 7.36 -10.04 27.48
C ARG A 489 7.52 -9.55 28.92
N LEU A 490 6.92 -8.41 29.26
CA LEU A 490 6.94 -7.84 30.60
C LEU A 490 6.23 -8.73 31.64
N ASP A 491 5.45 -9.72 31.24
CA ASP A 491 4.86 -10.71 32.17
C ASP A 491 5.43 -12.12 31.98
N SER A 492 6.54 -12.28 31.26
CA SER A 492 7.03 -13.60 30.83
C SER A 492 7.84 -14.35 31.89
N GLU A 493 8.48 -13.67 32.84
CA GLU A 493 9.28 -14.34 33.88
C GLU A 493 8.43 -15.37 34.66
N GLY A 494 8.96 -16.59 34.79
CA GLY A 494 8.25 -17.73 35.40
C GLY A 494 7.23 -18.42 34.49
N LYS A 495 6.98 -17.93 33.27
CA LYS A 495 6.10 -18.55 32.28
C LYS A 495 6.91 -19.26 31.19
N ALA A 496 6.29 -20.24 30.53
CA ALA A 496 6.91 -20.95 29.42
C ALA A 496 7.25 -19.98 28.26
N LEU A 497 8.39 -20.20 27.61
CA LEU A 497 8.75 -19.48 26.39
C LEU A 497 7.88 -19.95 25.21
N GLU A 498 7.08 -19.04 24.66
CA GLU A 498 6.24 -19.24 23.49
C GLU A 498 6.91 -18.63 22.26
N LEU A 499 7.97 -19.27 21.76
CA LEU A 499 8.65 -18.86 20.53
C LEU A 499 8.48 -19.96 19.47
N SER A 500 7.84 -19.61 18.36
CA SER A 500 7.76 -20.46 17.17
C SER A 500 7.90 -19.59 15.92
N GLY A 501 8.40 -20.18 14.85
CA GLY A 501 8.65 -19.47 13.60
C GLY A 501 9.28 -20.35 12.55
N THR A 502 9.85 -19.72 11.53
CA THR A 502 10.53 -20.41 10.44
C THR A 502 12.03 -20.14 10.56
N THR A 503 12.85 -21.18 10.39
CA THR A 503 14.29 -21.02 10.28
C THR A 503 14.66 -20.31 8.99
N LEU A 504 15.88 -19.77 8.92
CA LEU A 504 16.38 -19.13 7.70
C LEU A 504 16.42 -20.09 6.48
N GLN A 505 16.39 -21.40 6.71
CA GLN A 505 16.30 -22.44 5.68
C GLN A 505 14.86 -22.85 5.34
N GLY A 506 13.85 -22.13 5.84
CA GLY A 506 12.44 -22.39 5.56
C GLY A 506 11.81 -23.52 6.38
N GLN A 507 12.47 -24.00 7.44
CA GLN A 507 11.93 -25.09 8.25
C GLN A 507 11.10 -24.57 9.43
N PRO A 508 9.98 -25.20 9.80
CA PRO A 508 9.26 -24.82 11.01
C PRO A 508 10.11 -25.12 12.25
N PHE A 509 10.07 -24.20 13.22
CA PHE A 509 10.76 -24.31 14.50
C PHE A 509 9.84 -23.91 15.65
N SER A 510 9.99 -24.61 16.79
CA SER A 510 9.37 -24.24 18.05
C SER A 510 10.36 -24.43 19.20
N ALA A 511 10.49 -23.45 20.08
CA ALA A 511 11.36 -23.51 21.25
C ALA A 511 10.95 -24.65 22.22
N ALA A 512 9.69 -25.09 22.20
CA ALA A 512 9.23 -26.24 22.97
C ALA A 512 9.98 -27.55 22.61
N SER A 513 10.52 -27.64 21.38
CA SER A 513 11.36 -28.78 20.95
C SER A 513 12.70 -28.86 21.68
N LEU A 514 13.11 -27.81 22.38
CA LEU A 514 14.35 -27.74 23.17
C LEU A 514 14.15 -28.12 24.65
N GLY A 515 13.06 -28.82 24.99
CA GLY A 515 12.74 -29.23 26.35
C GLY A 515 13.94 -29.86 27.10
N GLY A 516 14.11 -29.48 28.37
CA GLY A 516 15.24 -29.91 29.21
C GLY A 516 16.53 -29.09 29.02
N LYS A 517 16.56 -28.14 28.07
CA LYS A 517 17.66 -27.19 27.88
C LYS A 517 17.28 -25.79 28.35
N ALA A 518 18.27 -25.05 28.85
CA ALA A 518 18.15 -23.60 28.96
C ALA A 518 18.30 -22.99 27.56
N VAL A 519 17.49 -21.98 27.23
CA VAL A 519 17.46 -21.36 25.90
C VAL A 519 17.80 -19.88 26.03
N ALA A 520 18.84 -19.44 25.32
CA ALA A 520 19.12 -18.03 25.09
C ALA A 520 18.57 -17.62 23.72
N VAL A 521 17.54 -16.76 23.71
CA VAL A 521 16.95 -16.20 22.49
C VAL A 521 17.54 -14.82 22.26
N TYR A 522 18.35 -14.66 21.22
CA TYR A 522 19.02 -13.41 20.85
C TYR A 522 18.35 -12.77 19.63
N TYR A 523 17.68 -11.64 19.80
CA TYR A 523 17.10 -10.84 18.73
C TYR A 523 18.13 -9.87 18.17
N TRP A 524 18.27 -9.82 16.85
CA TRP A 524 19.31 -9.03 16.18
C TRP A 524 18.90 -8.60 14.77
N ALA A 525 19.67 -7.68 14.19
CA ALA A 525 19.55 -7.26 12.79
C ALA A 525 20.94 -6.89 12.24
N SER A 526 21.14 -6.96 10.93
CA SER A 526 22.46 -6.79 10.30
C SER A 526 23.06 -5.39 10.51
N TRP A 527 22.20 -4.40 10.73
CA TRP A 527 22.59 -3.01 11.01
C TRP A 527 23.02 -2.76 12.47
N SER A 528 22.87 -3.75 13.36
CA SER A 528 23.31 -3.63 14.75
C SER A 528 24.84 -3.62 14.84
N THR A 529 25.40 -2.58 15.44
CA THR A 529 26.85 -2.38 15.55
C THR A 529 27.54 -3.38 16.47
N THR A 530 26.80 -4.00 17.40
CA THR A 530 27.35 -4.99 18.35
C THR A 530 27.30 -6.42 17.83
N LEU A 531 26.67 -6.66 16.67
CA LEU A 531 26.36 -8.00 16.17
C LEU A 531 27.57 -8.94 16.13
N ALA A 532 28.71 -8.46 15.62
CA ALA A 532 29.91 -9.29 15.47
C ALA A 532 30.49 -9.73 16.84
N ASP A 533 30.48 -8.84 17.83
CA ASP A 533 30.99 -9.13 19.17
C ASP A 533 30.01 -10.00 19.96
N ASP A 534 28.71 -9.73 19.84
CA ASP A 534 27.65 -10.53 20.47
C ASP A 534 27.65 -11.96 19.91
N ALA A 535 27.80 -12.12 18.59
CA ALA A 535 27.92 -13.44 17.96
C ALA A 535 29.14 -14.22 18.47
N ARG A 536 30.29 -13.55 18.64
CA ARG A 536 31.51 -14.14 19.20
C ARG A 536 31.28 -14.64 20.62
N LYS A 537 30.68 -13.81 21.47
CA LYS A 537 30.39 -14.16 22.86
C LYS A 537 29.36 -15.29 22.95
N LEU A 538 28.31 -15.27 22.11
CA LEU A 538 27.34 -16.36 22.05
C LEU A 538 27.99 -17.70 21.64
N ARG A 539 28.95 -17.70 20.71
CA ARG A 539 29.72 -18.92 20.36
C ARG A 539 30.52 -19.45 21.54
N ASP A 540 31.19 -18.57 22.29
CA ASP A 540 31.96 -18.96 23.47
C ASP A 540 31.07 -19.52 24.58
N LEU A 541 29.88 -18.93 24.76
CA LEU A 541 28.86 -19.43 25.69
C LEU A 541 28.30 -20.79 25.25
N GLU A 542 27.99 -20.97 23.96
CA GLU A 542 27.52 -22.26 23.44
C GLU A 542 28.59 -23.34 23.59
N LYS A 543 29.87 -23.02 23.35
CA LYS A 543 30.98 -23.96 23.57
C LYS A 543 31.13 -24.36 25.04
N THR A 544 30.94 -23.42 25.96
CA THR A 544 31.14 -23.65 27.41
C THR A 544 29.94 -24.32 28.07
N PHE A 545 28.73 -23.90 27.73
CA PHE A 545 27.49 -24.31 28.39
C PHE A 545 26.60 -25.21 27.54
N GLY A 546 26.85 -25.36 26.25
CA GLY A 546 26.14 -26.29 25.37
C GLY A 546 26.16 -27.72 25.91
N PRO A 547 27.33 -28.28 26.29
CA PRO A 547 27.43 -29.59 26.94
C PRO A 547 26.68 -29.68 28.28
N LYS A 548 26.45 -28.55 28.95
CA LYS A 548 25.70 -28.45 30.22
C LYS A 548 24.19 -28.29 30.03
N GLY A 549 23.75 -28.15 28.78
CA GLY A 549 22.34 -28.03 28.39
C GLY A 549 21.91 -26.61 27.99
N LEU A 550 22.80 -25.77 27.47
CA LEU A 550 22.43 -24.53 26.77
C LEU A 550 22.04 -24.82 25.31
N ALA A 551 21.01 -24.16 24.82
CA ALA A 551 20.73 -23.98 23.40
C ALA A 551 20.66 -22.48 23.08
N VAL A 552 21.26 -22.09 21.95
CA VAL A 552 21.16 -20.73 21.43
C VAL A 552 20.18 -20.71 20.27
N VAL A 553 19.24 -19.77 20.31
CA VAL A 553 18.32 -19.46 19.21
C VAL A 553 18.50 -17.98 18.91
N THR A 554 18.70 -17.63 17.65
CA THR A 554 18.83 -16.24 17.23
C THR A 554 17.66 -15.88 16.32
N VAL A 555 17.18 -14.65 16.41
CA VAL A 555 16.02 -14.16 15.68
C VAL A 555 16.46 -12.94 14.88
N CYS A 556 16.48 -13.07 13.57
CA CYS A 556 16.83 -12.00 12.65
C CYS A 556 15.60 -11.10 12.37
N LEU A 557 15.77 -9.80 12.59
CA LEU A 557 14.79 -8.75 12.33
C LEU A 557 15.21 -7.84 11.16
N ASP A 558 15.95 -8.39 10.19
CA ASP A 558 16.11 -7.77 8.88
C ASP A 558 14.89 -8.05 8.01
N ASP A 559 14.46 -7.09 7.18
CA ASP A 559 13.33 -7.27 6.28
C ASP A 559 13.68 -8.25 5.13
N ASP A 560 14.91 -8.16 4.61
CA ASP A 560 15.40 -8.99 3.51
C ASP A 560 16.12 -10.26 4.00
N ALA A 561 15.65 -11.42 3.54
CA ALA A 561 16.23 -12.72 3.85
C ALA A 561 17.66 -12.88 3.30
N LYS A 562 18.02 -12.22 2.19
CA LYS A 562 19.39 -12.32 1.65
C LYS A 562 20.40 -11.59 2.54
N ALA A 563 20.06 -10.38 2.98
CA ALA A 563 20.84 -9.65 3.99
C ALA A 563 21.02 -10.48 5.27
N ALA A 564 19.95 -11.13 5.75
CA ALA A 564 20.01 -12.03 6.91
C ALA A 564 21.01 -13.18 6.71
N VAL A 565 20.99 -13.86 5.56
CA VAL A 565 21.95 -14.94 5.23
C VAL A 565 23.39 -14.44 5.23
N GLN A 566 23.65 -13.29 4.60
CA GLN A 566 24.99 -12.71 4.56
C GLN A 566 25.50 -12.32 5.95
N ALA A 567 24.63 -11.73 6.78
CA ALA A 567 24.98 -11.32 8.14
C ALA A 567 25.26 -12.54 9.03
N VAL A 568 24.47 -13.62 8.94
CA VAL A 568 24.72 -14.89 9.64
C VAL A 568 26.08 -15.47 9.29
N GLN A 569 26.42 -15.51 8.00
CA GLN A 569 27.69 -16.04 7.53
C GLN A 569 28.87 -15.18 8.00
N SER A 570 28.73 -13.86 7.89
CA SER A 570 29.79 -12.91 8.22
C SER A 570 30.06 -12.83 9.72
N ALA A 571 29.01 -12.75 10.54
CA ALA A 571 29.12 -12.71 12.00
C ALA A 571 29.36 -14.09 12.63
N GLN A 572 29.19 -15.18 11.85
CA GLN A 572 29.26 -16.57 12.29
C GLN A 572 28.29 -16.84 13.45
N LEU A 573 27.01 -16.48 13.29
CA LEU A 573 26.02 -16.63 14.36
C LEU A 573 25.83 -18.11 14.75
N PRO A 574 25.86 -18.43 16.06
CA PRO A 574 25.61 -19.78 16.56
C PRO A 574 24.12 -20.15 16.56
N GLY A 575 23.86 -21.44 16.75
CA GLY A 575 22.51 -21.96 17.01
C GLY A 575 21.55 -21.88 15.81
N VAL A 576 20.26 -22.00 16.13
CA VAL A 576 19.18 -21.90 15.13
C VAL A 576 18.90 -20.44 14.83
N VAL A 577 18.80 -20.07 13.56
CA VAL A 577 18.42 -18.71 13.13
C VAL A 577 16.98 -18.72 12.63
N LEU A 578 16.10 -17.96 13.28
CA LEU A 578 14.75 -17.68 12.82
C LEU A 578 14.71 -16.39 12.02
N HIS A 579 13.84 -16.35 11.00
CA HIS A 579 13.61 -15.16 10.19
C HIS A 579 12.16 -15.11 9.72
N ALA A 580 11.60 -13.90 9.72
CA ALA A 580 10.35 -13.57 9.06
C ALA A 580 10.44 -12.12 8.57
N PRO A 581 10.00 -11.82 7.35
CA PRO A 581 10.04 -10.46 6.81
C PRO A 581 9.20 -9.50 7.67
N GLY A 582 9.43 -8.21 7.52
CA GLY A 582 8.74 -7.14 8.22
C GLY A 582 9.61 -6.36 9.21
N GLY A 583 10.85 -6.76 9.42
CA GLY A 583 11.80 -6.08 10.30
C GLY A 583 11.32 -5.91 11.74
N LEU A 584 11.77 -4.86 12.43
CA LEU A 584 11.29 -4.56 13.79
C LEU A 584 9.79 -4.31 13.83
N ASP A 585 9.19 -3.73 12.79
CA ASP A 585 7.84 -3.15 12.87
C ASP A 585 6.71 -4.11 12.52
N ARG A 586 6.89 -4.94 11.49
CA ARG A 586 5.85 -5.83 10.95
C ARG A 586 6.15 -7.30 11.18
N SER A 587 7.38 -7.67 11.56
CA SER A 587 7.72 -9.09 11.71
C SER A 587 6.92 -9.72 12.85
N PRO A 588 6.27 -10.88 12.64
CA PRO A 588 5.58 -11.59 13.72
C PRO A 588 6.54 -12.03 14.83
N LEU A 589 7.83 -12.24 14.50
CA LEU A 589 8.85 -12.58 15.47
C LEU A 589 9.20 -11.41 16.40
N ALA A 590 9.18 -10.17 15.89
CA ALA A 590 9.31 -8.96 16.71
C ALA A 590 8.03 -8.70 17.52
N ALA A 591 6.86 -8.82 16.88
CA ALA A 591 5.57 -8.56 17.51
C ALA A 591 5.28 -9.54 18.65
N GLY A 592 5.67 -10.81 18.55
CA GLY A 592 5.34 -11.86 19.53
C GLY A 592 5.82 -11.58 20.96
N TYR A 593 6.91 -10.83 21.13
CA TYR A 593 7.45 -10.37 22.42
C TYR A 593 7.63 -8.85 22.48
N GLY A 594 7.03 -8.10 21.55
CA GLY A 594 7.09 -6.64 21.50
C GLY A 594 8.51 -6.11 21.54
N ILE A 595 9.36 -6.61 20.65
CA ILE A 595 10.75 -6.19 20.53
C ILE A 595 10.78 -4.81 19.87
N MET A 596 11.25 -3.81 20.63
CA MET A 596 11.29 -2.41 20.19
C MET A 596 12.67 -1.99 19.70
N VAL A 597 13.72 -2.67 20.16
CA VAL A 597 15.11 -2.38 19.83
C VAL A 597 15.90 -3.69 19.83
N VAL A 598 16.96 -3.75 19.03
CA VAL A 598 17.95 -4.83 19.06
C VAL A 598 19.33 -4.27 19.43
N PRO A 599 20.20 -5.06 20.08
CA PRO A 599 19.98 -6.45 20.50
C PRO A 599 19.00 -6.59 21.68
N HIS A 600 18.29 -7.72 21.77
CA HIS A 600 17.46 -8.09 22.92
C HIS A 600 17.63 -9.57 23.26
N ILE A 601 17.69 -9.93 24.56
CA ILE A 601 17.87 -11.33 24.98
C ILE A 601 16.77 -11.79 25.94
N LEU A 602 16.13 -12.91 25.61
CA LEU A 602 15.33 -13.69 26.55
C LEU A 602 16.13 -14.93 26.98
N LEU A 603 16.12 -15.25 28.27
CA LEU A 603 16.79 -16.42 28.81
C LEU A 603 15.76 -17.31 29.52
N THR A 604 15.82 -18.62 29.28
CA THR A 604 15.01 -19.63 29.97
C THR A 604 15.86 -20.59 30.78
N GLY A 605 15.24 -21.20 31.80
CA GLY A 605 15.76 -22.37 32.49
C GLY A 605 15.54 -23.66 31.72
N LYS A 606 16.06 -24.78 32.26
CA LYS A 606 15.84 -26.15 31.71
C LYS A 606 14.39 -26.61 31.75
N ASP A 607 13.58 -25.98 32.61
CA ASP A 607 12.13 -26.18 32.71
C ASP A 607 11.34 -25.45 31.61
N GLY A 608 12.02 -24.75 30.70
CA GLY A 608 11.42 -24.01 29.60
C GLY A 608 10.78 -22.69 30.01
N LYS A 609 10.92 -22.27 31.27
CA LYS A 609 10.36 -21.01 31.77
C LYS A 609 11.36 -19.88 31.63
N VAL A 610 10.87 -18.68 31.28
CA VAL A 610 11.72 -17.48 31.19
C VAL A 610 12.23 -17.12 32.58
N THR A 611 13.56 -17.05 32.72
CA THR A 611 14.26 -16.66 33.95
C THR A 611 14.71 -15.21 33.91
N ASN A 612 14.91 -14.66 32.70
CA ASN A 612 15.23 -13.26 32.49
C ASN A 612 14.66 -12.79 31.15
N ARG A 613 13.77 -11.79 31.17
CA ARG A 613 13.12 -11.24 29.98
C ARG A 613 13.88 -10.09 29.30
N ASN A 614 15.01 -9.67 29.88
CA ASN A 614 15.84 -8.57 29.39
C ASN A 614 17.32 -8.82 29.75
N ALA A 615 17.81 -10.03 29.46
CA ALA A 615 19.18 -10.41 29.76
C ALA A 615 20.16 -9.55 28.96
N GLN A 616 21.31 -9.24 29.55
CA GLN A 616 22.34 -8.43 28.91
C GLN A 616 23.48 -9.33 28.47
N ILE A 617 23.95 -9.16 27.24
CA ILE A 617 25.07 -9.95 26.71
C ILE A 617 26.33 -9.85 27.59
N ALA A 618 26.50 -8.71 28.27
CA ALA A 618 27.58 -8.46 29.22
C ALA A 618 27.54 -9.43 30.41
N THR A 619 26.36 -9.68 30.98
CA THR A 619 26.14 -10.47 32.21
C THR A 619 25.62 -11.89 31.96
N LEU A 620 25.37 -12.26 30.69
CA LEU A 620 24.75 -13.53 30.33
C LEU A 620 25.55 -14.75 30.81
N GLU A 621 26.88 -14.67 30.84
CA GLU A 621 27.72 -15.76 31.35
C GLU A 621 27.45 -16.07 32.83
N ASP A 622 27.33 -15.04 33.68
CA ASP A 622 27.09 -15.20 35.11
C ASP A 622 25.68 -15.74 35.40
N GLU A 623 24.71 -15.39 34.55
CA GLU A 623 23.37 -15.98 34.58
C GLU A 623 23.42 -17.47 34.21
N LEU A 624 24.16 -17.82 33.15
CA LEU A 624 24.33 -19.20 32.71
C LEU A 624 25.08 -20.06 33.72
N ARG A 625 26.11 -19.54 34.40
CA ARG A 625 26.81 -20.26 35.49
C ARG A 625 25.87 -20.62 36.65
N ARG A 626 24.88 -19.77 36.93
CA ARG A 626 23.87 -20.03 37.96
C ARG A 626 22.83 -21.05 37.51
N LEU A 627 22.42 -21.01 36.25
CA LEU A 627 21.42 -21.92 35.68
C LEU A 627 21.98 -23.30 35.32
N LEU A 628 23.25 -23.36 34.92
CA LEU A 628 23.95 -24.52 34.35
C LEU A 628 25.32 -24.71 35.06
N PRO A 629 25.33 -25.17 36.32
CA PRO A 629 26.54 -25.27 37.14
C PRO A 629 27.62 -26.17 36.53
#